data_AF-A0A087TXI0-F1
#
_entry.id   AF-A0A087TXI0-F1
#
_cell.length_a   1.000
_cell.length_b   1.000
_cell.length_c   1.000
_cell.angle_alpha   90.00
_cell.angle_beta   90.00
_cell.angle_gamma   90.00
#
_symmetry.space_group_name_H-M   'P 1'
#
loop_
_entity.id
_entity.type
_entity.pdbx_description
1 polymer ?
#
loop_
_entity_poly.entity_id
_entity_poly.type
_entity_poly.pdbx_seq_one_letter_code
_entity_poly.pdbx_strand_id
1 'polypeptide(L)' 'MHYFVQATVPSTRPCDIINSFPATGENYEKVIQSLRNRFGREELFVEFYIRELLGLIIKNVSDQRGNCSISELYDKLE' A
#
# COMPACT_ATOMS: atom_id res chain seq x y z
N MET A 1 18.62 4.14 -5.85
CA MET A 1 18.36 5.20 -4.83
C MET A 1 17.65 6.43 -5.35
N HIS A 2 17.95 6.93 -6.56
CA HIS A 2 17.29 8.12 -7.11
C HIS A 2 15.75 8.07 -7.04
N TYR A 3 15.16 6.91 -7.38
CA TYR A 3 13.71 6.70 -7.27
C TYR A 3 13.17 6.92 -5.85
N PHE A 4 13.85 6.43 -4.81
CA PHE A 4 13.39 6.62 -3.43
C PHE A 4 13.46 8.09 -2.98
N VAL A 5 14.49 8.81 -3.41
CA VAL A 5 14.60 10.25 -3.13
C VAL A 5 13.47 11.01 -3.80
N GLN A 6 13.10 10.66 -5.04
CA GLN A 6 11.95 11.26 -5.73
C GLN A 6 10.59 10.84 -5.13
N ALA A 7 10.50 9.64 -4.59
CA ALA A 7 9.29 9.09 -3.98
C ALA A 7 9.08 9.57 -2.53
N THR A 8 9.94 10.42 -1.98
CA THR A 8 9.82 10.95 -0.62
C THR A 8 9.86 12.47 -0.59
N VAL A 9 9.19 13.04 0.41
CA VAL A 9 9.22 14.48 0.64
C VAL A 9 10.49 14.83 1.43
N PRO A 10 11.27 15.85 1.02
CA PRO A 10 12.45 16.28 1.75
C PRO A 10 12.15 16.60 3.23
N SER A 11 13.13 16.38 4.10
CA SER A 11 13.02 16.64 5.55
C SER A 11 11.96 15.81 6.28
N THR A 12 11.53 14.67 5.69
CA THR A 12 10.66 13.70 6.35
C THR A 12 11.44 12.48 6.84
N ARG A 13 10.90 11.78 7.85
CA ARG A 13 11.53 10.58 8.41
C ARG A 13 11.84 9.49 7.37
N PRO A 14 10.99 9.19 6.37
CA PRO A 14 11.34 8.28 5.29
C PRO A 14 12.54 8.76 4.45
N CYS A 15 12.60 10.06 4.15
CA CYS A 15 13.72 10.68 3.44
C CYS A 15 15.03 10.54 4.23
N ASP A 16 14.99 10.77 5.55
CA ASP A 16 16.15 10.59 6.44
C ASP A 16 16.67 9.15 6.42
N ILE A 17 15.76 8.16 6.41
CA ILE A 17 16.14 6.75 6.29
C ILE A 17 16.83 6.50 4.96
N ILE A 18 16.27 6.96 3.85
CA ILE A 18 16.88 6.78 2.51
C ILE A 18 18.28 7.41 2.46
N ASN A 19 18.44 8.61 3.00
CA ASN A 19 19.71 9.35 3.01
C ASN A 19 20.77 8.72 3.93
N SER A 20 20.38 7.88 4.88
CA SER A 20 21.32 7.15 5.75
C SER A 20 22.04 5.98 5.05
N PHE A 21 21.54 5.52 3.90
CA PHE A 21 22.16 4.43 3.14
C PHE A 21 23.00 4.98 1.98
N PRO A 22 24.22 4.43 1.75
CA PRO A 22 24.97 4.70 0.53
C PRO A 22 24.17 4.37 -0.73
N ALA A 23 24.34 5.17 -1.79
CA ALA A 23 23.59 5.05 -3.04
C ALA A 23 24.04 3.89 -3.95
N THR A 24 24.02 2.67 -3.42
CA THR A 24 24.38 1.43 -4.13
C THR A 24 23.14 0.58 -4.44
N GLY A 25 23.25 -0.31 -5.43
CA GLY A 25 22.15 -1.23 -5.79
C GLY A 25 21.77 -2.17 -4.65
N GLU A 26 22.76 -2.70 -3.92
CA GLU A 26 22.56 -3.61 -2.78
C GLU A 26 21.74 -3.01 -1.64
N ASN A 27 21.80 -1.69 -1.46
CA ASN A 27 21.08 -1.03 -0.38
C ASN A 27 19.60 -0.81 -0.73
N TYR A 28 19.17 -1.07 -1.95
CA TYR A 28 17.78 -0.88 -2.36
C TYR A 28 16.83 -1.72 -1.51
N GLU A 29 17.10 -3.01 -1.37
CA GLU A 29 16.28 -3.91 -0.54
C GLU A 29 16.34 -3.53 0.93
N LYS A 30 17.51 -3.15 1.45
CA LYS A 30 17.70 -2.75 2.85
C LYS A 30 16.89 -1.51 3.21
N VAL A 31 16.81 -0.54 2.28
CA VAL A 31 15.97 0.65 2.44
C VAL A 31 14.50 0.28 2.45
N ILE A 32 14.03 -0.56 1.51
CA ILE A 32 12.64 -1.05 1.49
C ILE A 32 12.31 -1.74 2.81
N GLN A 33 13.17 -2.65 3.26
CA GLN A 33 12.95 -3.39 4.49
C GLN A 33 12.93 -2.46 5.71
N SER A 34 13.81 -1.45 5.76
CA SER A 34 13.83 -0.46 6.85
C SER A 34 12.54 0.38 6.86
N LEU A 35 12.06 0.79 5.68
CA LEU A 35 10.80 1.51 5.54
C LEU A 35 9.61 0.64 5.94
N ARG A 36 9.56 -0.62 5.49
CA ARG A 36 8.52 -1.60 5.83
C ARG A 36 8.52 -1.94 7.32
N ASN A 37 9.67 -2.15 7.94
CA ASN A 37 9.74 -2.44 9.38
C ASN A 37 9.28 -1.25 10.24
N ARG A 38 9.56 -0.02 9.80
CA ARG A 38 9.24 1.19 10.58
C ARG A 38 7.82 1.71 10.33
N PHE A 39 7.35 1.60 9.09
CA PHE A 39 6.11 2.22 8.63
C PHE A 39 5.12 1.22 8.02
N GLY A 40 5.59 0.07 7.55
CA GLY A 40 4.73 -1.03 7.12
C GLY A 40 4.01 -1.61 8.34
N ARG A 41 2.68 -1.63 8.25
CA ARG A 41 1.79 -2.18 9.28
C ARG A 41 1.14 -3.42 8.69
N GLU A 42 1.98 -4.39 8.37
CA GLU A 42 1.58 -5.54 7.57
C GLU A 42 0.61 -6.45 8.31
N GLU A 43 0.70 -6.45 9.63
CA GLU A 43 -0.27 -7.08 10.52
C GLU A 43 -1.69 -6.57 10.30
N LEU A 44 -1.85 -5.33 9.79
CA LEU A 44 -3.14 -4.73 9.51
C LEU A 44 -3.63 -5.00 8.08
N PHE A 45 -2.80 -5.54 7.18
CA PHE A 45 -3.20 -5.73 5.78
C PHE A 45 -4.39 -6.67 5.66
N VAL A 46 -4.38 -7.79 6.38
CA VAL A 46 -5.51 -8.74 6.36
C VAL A 46 -6.79 -8.04 6.81
N GLU A 47 -6.74 -7.29 7.91
CA GLU A 47 -7.90 -6.55 8.42
C GLU A 47 -8.39 -5.48 7.42
N PHE A 48 -7.46 -4.74 6.82
CA PHE A 48 -7.74 -3.74 5.81
C PHE A 48 -8.44 -4.37 4.59
N TYR A 49 -7.87 -5.45 4.03
CA TYR A 49 -8.46 -6.13 2.87
C TYR A 49 -9.83 -6.73 3.19
N ILE A 50 -10.03 -7.33 4.37
CA ILE A 50 -11.36 -7.82 4.78
C ILE A 50 -12.36 -6.66 4.83
N ARG A 51 -11.97 -5.51 5.39
CA ARG A 51 -12.84 -4.34 5.50
C ARG A 51 -13.23 -3.78 4.13
N GLU A 52 -12.28 -3.68 3.21
CA GLU A 52 -12.53 -3.22 1.83
C GLU A 52 -13.46 -4.20 1.09
N LEU A 53 -13.22 -5.52 1.21
CA LEU A 53 -14.07 -6.55 0.63
C LEU A 53 -15.51 -6.50 1.18
N LEU A 54 -15.65 -6.36 2.50
CA LEU A 54 -16.96 -6.21 3.14
C LEU A 54 -17.66 -4.93 2.68
N GLY A 55 -16.93 -3.81 2.58
CA GLY A 55 -17.46 -2.55 2.07
C GLY A 55 -17.97 -2.66 0.64
N LEU A 56 -17.23 -3.37 -0.21
CA LEU A 56 -17.62 -3.65 -1.59
C LEU A 56 -18.92 -4.48 -1.67
N ILE A 57 -19.03 -5.53 -0.84
CA ILE A 57 -20.23 -6.37 -0.78
C ILE A 57 -21.44 -5.57 -0.26
N ILE A 58 -21.27 -4.81 0.82
CA ILE A 58 -22.35 -3.99 1.39
C ILE A 58 -22.84 -2.98 0.36
N LYS A 59 -21.92 -2.30 -0.33
CA LYS A 59 -22.26 -1.37 -1.41
C LYS A 59 -23.02 -2.08 -2.53
N ASN A 60 -22.61 -3.31 -2.88
CA ASN A 60 -23.27 -4.08 -3.92
C ASN A 60 -24.71 -4.48 -3.57
N VAL A 61 -24.92 -4.91 -2.32
CA VAL A 61 -26.24 -5.39 -1.84
C VAL A 61 -27.18 -4.23 -1.49
N SER A 62 -26.63 -3.06 -1.12
CA SER A 62 -27.42 -1.87 -0.81
C SER A 62 -27.80 -1.02 -2.02
N ASP A 63 -27.23 -1.28 -3.20
CA ASP A 63 -27.56 -0.54 -4.42
C ASP A 63 -28.93 -0.99 -4.97
N GLN A 64 -29.86 -0.03 -5.05
CA GLN A 64 -31.23 -0.24 -5.55
C GLN A 64 -31.28 -0.50 -7.06
N ARG A 65 -30.18 -0.26 -7.78
CA ARG A 65 -30.09 -0.43 -9.25
C ARG A 65 -29.85 -1.89 -9.69
N GLY A 66 -29.71 -2.81 -8.73
CA GLY A 66 -29.48 -4.22 -8.96
C GLY A 66 -28.07 -4.64 -8.55
N ASN A 67 -27.95 -5.83 -7.98
CA ASN A 67 -26.68 -6.38 -7.51
C ASN A 67 -25.74 -6.59 -8.71
N CYS A 68 -24.54 -6.00 -8.68
CA CYS A 68 -23.46 -6.33 -9.63
C CYS A 68 -23.11 -7.82 -9.51
N SER A 69 -22.77 -8.40 -10.65
CA SER A 69 -22.22 -9.75 -10.74
C SER A 69 -20.86 -9.86 -10.06
N ILE A 70 -20.44 -11.08 -9.75
CA ILE A 70 -19.14 -11.34 -9.11
C ILE A 70 -17.98 -10.86 -10.00
N SER A 71 -18.10 -10.97 -11.33
CA SER A 71 -17.08 -10.48 -12.26
C SER A 71 -16.88 -8.97 -12.14
N GLU A 72 -17.97 -8.21 -12.12
CA GLU A 72 -17.93 -6.75 -11.98
C GLU A 72 -17.44 -6.28 -10.60
N LEU A 73 -17.58 -7.11 -9.56
CA LEU A 73 -16.98 -6.84 -8.26
C LEU A 73 -15.48 -7.10 -8.27
N TYR A 74 -15.03 -8.15 -8.97
CA TYR A 74 -13.61 -8.44 -9.13
C TYR A 74 -12.89 -7.34 -9.89
N ASP A 75 -13.49 -6.85 -10.98
CA ASP A 75 -12.95 -5.74 -11.79
C ASP A 75 -12.81 -4.42 -10.99
N LYS A 76 -13.51 -4.28 -9.84
CA LYS A 76 -13.39 -3.10 -8.96
C LYS A 76 -12.25 -3.22 -7.94
N LEU A 77 -11.64 -4.40 -7.80
CA LEU A 77 -10.50 -4.63 -6.92
C LEU A 77 -9.15 -4.41 -7.62
N GLU A 78 -9.14 -4.42 -8.96
CA GLU A 78 -7.97 -4.17 -9.82
C GLU A 78 -7.89 -2.70 -10.27
#